data_AF-A0A857FLT5-F1
#
_entry.id   AF-A0A857FLT5-F1
#
_cell.length_a   1.000
_cell.length_b   1.000
_cell.length_c   1.000
_cell.angle_alpha   90.00
_cell.angle_beta   90.00
_cell.angle_gamma   90.00
#
_symmetry.space_group_name_H-M   'P 1'
#
loop_
_entity.id
_entity.type
_entity.pdbx_description
1 polymer ?
#
loop_
_entity_poly.entity_id
_entity_poly.type
_entity_poly.pdbx_seq_one_letter_code
_entity_poly.pdbx_strand_id
1 'polypeptide(L)'
;MAHHLLRRMTCAALLAGTALLAACAPTNFTHPGRISRPDVYNQAFPYYAELCAVSQISKKPGFGADISGGAGGHAVMFLGGVCLDRKAGYPVLTECDATRAADRPDGVGFSMNSHYSNANWTGAESSAFYFDGTLAPGEGLTRAGYVATQDEAKRRGIYDGVIFHKEVFNGKPANMSAVDWKYEMSVGTDYATTLGRARFCARLPVTEPQMRKIMDFLNERNAVYRNGPKTYDSNVLQDNCNHLTHNALAAAGFWSEWPINRFVVLAALSFPVPKNELVNLIHRTDAVPVDNIQAIFNDRLTYQTFMQYDWLADEPGVLLESEPVHSPNEVYNTSLSLIFYDDPVLGSYHRNFAHYLNNAHYYDLRTNLEYFAGRYARIMQARQPLSWWQAHHPSLARASGPFPAFYQHYYDYIAAQQVKVQQALADLRNTEAGKSR
;
A
#
# COMPACT_ATOMS: atom_id res chain seq x y z
N MET A 1 42.13 -26.17 29.20
CA MET A 1 42.06 -24.96 28.33
C MET A 1 40.86 -24.94 27.38
N ALA A 2 40.14 -26.05 27.15
CA ALA A 2 38.98 -26.08 26.24
C ALA A 2 37.66 -25.49 26.80
N HIS A 3 37.50 -25.34 28.12
CA HIS A 3 36.27 -24.79 28.71
C HIS A 3 36.18 -23.26 28.75
N HIS A 4 37.28 -22.53 28.51
CA HIS A 4 37.28 -21.06 28.47
C HIS A 4 37.00 -20.48 27.08
N LEU A 5 37.16 -21.27 26.00
CA LEU A 5 36.85 -20.84 24.64
C LEU A 5 35.34 -20.90 24.31
N LEU A 6 34.63 -21.95 24.76
CA LEU A 6 33.18 -22.07 24.50
C LEU A 6 32.33 -20.98 25.19
N ARG A 7 32.79 -20.45 26.32
CA ARG A 7 32.10 -19.39 27.08
C ARG A 7 32.32 -17.98 26.49
N ARG A 8 33.35 -17.80 25.65
CA ARG A 8 33.62 -16.55 24.93
C ARG A 8 32.90 -16.48 23.58
N MET A 9 32.63 -17.62 22.94
CA MET A 9 31.86 -17.66 21.68
C MET A 9 30.35 -17.47 21.89
N THR A 10 29.80 -17.88 23.04
CA THR A 10 28.38 -17.65 23.38
C THR A 10 28.08 -16.19 23.74
N CYS A 11 29.00 -15.46 24.40
CA CYS A 11 28.83 -14.02 24.60
C CYS A 11 29.01 -13.20 23.31
N ALA A 12 29.86 -13.63 22.37
CA ALA A 12 30.03 -12.93 21.10
C ALA A 12 28.82 -13.10 20.16
N ALA A 13 28.15 -14.27 20.17
CA ALA A 13 26.92 -14.49 19.39
C ALA A 13 25.72 -13.72 19.96
N LEU A 14 25.63 -13.56 21.29
CA LEU A 14 24.62 -12.72 21.92
C LEU A 14 24.86 -11.22 21.71
N LEU A 15 26.12 -10.77 21.67
CA LEU A 15 26.46 -9.36 21.40
C LEU A 15 26.33 -8.97 19.92
N ALA A 16 26.58 -9.91 18.99
CA ALA A 16 26.33 -9.69 17.55
C ALA A 16 24.83 -9.67 17.21
N GLY A 17 24.00 -10.42 17.95
CA GLY A 17 22.54 -10.37 17.81
C GLY A 17 21.90 -9.06 18.30
N THR A 18 22.54 -8.37 19.26
CA THR A 18 22.02 -7.09 19.79
C THR A 18 22.48 -5.86 19.00
N ALA A 19 23.55 -5.95 18.22
CA ALA A 19 24.07 -4.82 17.43
C ALA A 19 23.33 -4.59 16.10
N LEU A 20 22.46 -5.52 15.67
CA LEU A 20 21.67 -5.43 14.44
C LEU A 20 20.24 -4.89 14.64
N LEU A 21 19.84 -4.62 15.90
CA LEU A 21 18.58 -3.94 16.22
C LEU A 21 18.84 -2.45 16.43
N ALA A 22 19.23 -1.75 15.36
CA ALA A 22 19.28 -0.29 15.37
C ALA A 22 17.86 0.29 15.37
N ALA A 23 17.19 0.31 16.53
CA ALA A 23 15.94 1.06 16.71
C ALA A 23 15.63 1.32 18.20
N CYS A 24 16.31 2.28 18.84
CA CYS A 24 15.90 2.79 20.16
C CYS A 24 15.12 4.11 20.10
N ALA A 25 14.88 4.66 18.91
CA ALA A 25 13.99 5.81 18.75
C ALA A 25 12.59 5.33 18.31
N PRO A 26 11.50 5.81 18.94
CA PRO A 26 10.15 5.58 18.44
C PRO A 26 10.05 6.01 16.97
N THR A 27 9.36 5.23 16.16
CA THR A 27 9.17 5.58 14.76
C THR A 27 8.32 6.87 14.69
N ASN A 28 8.83 7.89 14.00
CA ASN A 28 8.09 9.14 13.86
C ASN A 28 7.03 9.02 12.74
N PHE A 29 5.77 8.87 13.13
CA PHE A 29 4.63 8.79 12.19
C PHE A 29 3.99 10.15 11.89
N THR A 30 4.52 11.26 12.42
CA THR A 30 4.01 12.61 12.12
C THR A 30 4.65 13.23 10.88
N HIS A 31 5.67 12.59 10.29
CA HIS A 31 6.37 13.05 9.09
C HIS A 31 6.33 11.97 8.01
N PRO A 32 5.88 12.27 6.77
CA PRO A 32 5.61 13.61 6.25
C PRO A 32 4.22 14.18 6.59
N GLY A 33 3.34 13.39 7.21
CA GLY A 33 1.95 13.75 7.46
C GLY A 33 1.04 13.38 6.28
N ARG A 34 -0.23 13.78 6.36
CA ARG A 34 -1.25 13.55 5.32
C ARG A 34 -1.00 14.43 4.08
N ILE A 35 -1.40 13.95 2.90
CA ILE A 35 -1.44 14.79 1.69
C ILE A 35 -2.36 16.00 1.93
N SER A 36 -1.87 17.21 1.64
CA SER A 36 -2.56 18.47 1.98
C SER A 36 -3.83 18.73 1.17
N ARG A 37 -3.94 18.19 -0.05
CA ARG A 37 -5.06 18.39 -1.00
C ARG A 37 -5.48 17.08 -1.66
N PRO A 38 -6.08 16.14 -0.88
CA PRO A 38 -6.50 14.86 -1.42
C PRO A 38 -7.60 15.00 -2.48
N ASP A 39 -8.37 16.09 -2.46
CA ASP A 39 -9.39 16.41 -3.45
C ASP A 39 -8.78 16.67 -4.84
N VAL A 40 -7.73 17.50 -4.92
CA VAL A 40 -7.01 17.78 -6.18
C VAL A 40 -6.23 16.54 -6.63
N TYR A 41 -5.64 15.81 -5.69
CA TYR A 41 -5.00 14.54 -5.99
C TYR A 41 -5.97 13.57 -6.67
N ASN A 42 -7.13 13.32 -6.05
CA ASN A 42 -8.12 12.36 -6.55
C ASN A 42 -8.72 12.81 -7.90
N GLN A 43 -8.79 14.12 -8.17
CA GLN A 43 -9.20 14.63 -9.48
C GLN A 43 -8.15 14.36 -10.56
N ALA A 44 -6.87 14.55 -10.25
CA ALA A 44 -5.78 14.30 -11.19
C ALA A 44 -5.52 12.80 -11.41
N PHE A 45 -5.70 11.98 -10.37
CA PHE A 45 -5.44 10.55 -10.33
C PHE A 45 -6.68 9.81 -9.81
N PRO A 46 -7.72 9.62 -10.65
CA PRO A 46 -9.00 9.06 -10.21
C PRO A 46 -8.94 7.58 -9.83
N TYR A 47 -7.91 6.87 -10.29
CA TYR A 47 -7.59 5.50 -9.89
C TYR A 47 -6.19 5.47 -9.31
N TYR A 48 -6.08 4.97 -8.08
CA TYR A 48 -4.80 4.81 -7.40
C TYR A 48 -4.86 3.62 -6.45
N ALA A 49 -3.71 2.99 -6.22
CA ALA A 49 -3.53 2.03 -5.16
C ALA A 49 -2.65 2.65 -4.06
N GLU A 50 -3.12 2.65 -2.83
CA GLU A 50 -2.43 3.19 -1.66
C GLU A 50 -2.00 2.04 -0.77
N LEU A 51 -0.73 1.65 -0.86
CA LEU A 51 -0.15 0.59 -0.05
C LEU A 51 0.30 1.18 1.28
N CYS A 52 -0.21 0.64 2.39
CA CYS A 52 0.07 1.12 3.73
C CYS A 52 0.81 0.06 4.57
N ALA A 53 1.98 0.44 5.08
CA ALA A 53 2.64 -0.24 6.16
C ALA A 53 2.15 0.31 7.50
N VAL A 54 1.44 -0.50 8.27
CA VAL A 54 0.88 -0.10 9.57
C VAL A 54 1.68 -0.72 10.71
N SER A 55 1.82 0.02 11.80
CA SER A 55 2.63 -0.36 12.96
C SER A 55 2.12 -1.62 13.67
N GLN A 56 2.85 -2.04 14.71
CA GLN A 56 2.31 -2.96 15.71
C GLN A 56 0.95 -2.47 16.23
N ILE A 57 0.14 -3.39 16.77
CA ILE A 57 -1.09 -3.09 17.51
C ILE A 57 -0.91 -3.55 18.95
N SER A 58 -1.38 -2.75 19.89
CA SER A 58 -1.34 -3.10 21.31
C SER A 58 -2.55 -2.50 21.99
N LYS A 59 -3.56 -3.33 22.25
CA LYS A 59 -4.75 -2.91 22.99
C LYS A 59 -4.44 -2.84 24.48
N LYS A 60 -5.01 -1.85 25.17
CA LYS A 60 -4.89 -1.72 26.62
C LYS A 60 -5.71 -2.82 27.31
N PRO A 61 -5.23 -3.38 28.44
CA PRO A 61 -5.99 -4.37 29.18
C PRO A 61 -7.27 -3.77 29.76
N GLY A 62 -8.26 -4.63 30.03
CA GLY A 62 -9.49 -4.25 30.73
C GLY A 62 -10.60 -3.66 29.84
N PHE A 63 -10.49 -3.76 28.52
CA PHE A 63 -11.56 -3.40 27.59
C PHE A 63 -11.52 -4.24 26.31
N GLY A 64 -12.55 -5.06 26.08
CA GLY A 64 -12.68 -5.90 24.90
C GLY A 64 -11.69 -7.08 24.84
N ALA A 65 -11.45 -7.61 23.65
CA ALA A 65 -10.51 -8.70 23.38
C ALA A 65 -9.06 -8.28 23.63
N ASP A 66 -8.24 -9.18 24.15
CA ASP A 66 -6.80 -8.95 24.30
C ASP A 66 -6.09 -9.13 22.95
N ILE A 67 -5.82 -8.01 22.28
CA ILE A 67 -5.23 -7.98 20.94
C ILE A 67 -3.86 -7.32 21.01
N SER A 68 -2.84 -8.06 20.59
CA SER A 68 -1.49 -7.56 20.39
C SER A 68 -0.88 -8.13 19.11
N GLY A 69 -0.06 -7.32 18.44
CA GLY A 69 0.68 -7.71 17.24
C GLY A 69 2.13 -7.26 17.34
N GLY A 70 3.03 -7.95 16.64
CA GLY A 70 4.47 -7.70 16.72
C GLY A 70 4.93 -6.42 16.00
N ALA A 71 6.17 -6.04 16.26
CA ALA A 71 6.86 -4.87 15.67
C ALA A 71 7.03 -4.91 14.15
N GLY A 72 6.83 -6.08 13.51
CA GLY A 72 6.77 -6.21 12.05
C GLY A 72 5.55 -5.53 11.41
N GLY A 73 4.53 -5.22 12.21
CA GLY A 73 3.35 -4.48 11.74
C GLY A 73 2.38 -5.33 10.93
N HIS A 74 1.61 -4.66 10.06
CA HIS A 74 0.68 -5.26 9.11
C HIS A 74 0.69 -4.46 7.80
N ALA A 75 0.18 -5.04 6.72
CA ALA A 75 0.01 -4.35 5.46
C ALA A 75 -1.46 -4.30 5.08
N VAL A 76 -1.90 -3.12 4.68
CA VAL A 76 -3.23 -2.89 4.12
C VAL A 76 -3.10 -2.11 2.83
N MET A 77 -4.13 -2.14 1.99
CA MET A 77 -4.15 -1.33 0.78
C MET A 77 -5.52 -0.71 0.56
N PHE A 78 -5.52 0.53 0.10
CA PHE A 78 -6.73 1.25 -0.30
C PHE A 78 -6.73 1.47 -1.81
N LEU A 79 -7.84 1.16 -2.47
CA LEU A 79 -8.02 1.33 -3.91
C LEU A 79 -8.98 2.49 -4.14
N GLY A 80 -8.46 3.59 -4.71
CA GLY A 80 -9.25 4.74 -5.11
C GLY A 80 -10.08 4.46 -6.35
N GLY A 81 -11.34 4.89 -6.35
CA GLY A 81 -12.22 4.80 -7.52
C GLY A 81 -12.94 3.46 -7.72
N VAL A 82 -12.82 2.51 -6.80
CA VAL A 82 -13.54 1.21 -6.85
C VAL A 82 -14.58 1.09 -5.72
N CYS A 83 -15.53 0.17 -5.87
CA CYS A 83 -16.65 -0.03 -4.94
C CYS A 83 -16.78 -1.51 -4.56
N LEU A 84 -17.52 -1.81 -3.48
CA LEU A 84 -17.91 -3.17 -3.12
C LEU A 84 -19.24 -3.54 -3.81
N ASP A 85 -19.34 -4.74 -4.38
CA ASP A 85 -20.62 -5.28 -4.83
C ASP A 85 -21.45 -5.73 -3.63
N ARG A 86 -22.28 -4.81 -3.13
CA ARG A 86 -23.18 -5.07 -2.00
C ARG A 86 -24.23 -6.14 -2.29
N LYS A 87 -24.53 -6.43 -3.56
CA LYS A 87 -25.49 -7.49 -3.93
C LYS A 87 -24.87 -8.88 -3.89
N ALA A 88 -23.53 -8.97 -3.92
CA ALA A 88 -22.83 -10.24 -3.84
C ALA A 88 -22.98 -10.94 -2.47
N GLY A 89 -23.29 -10.18 -1.40
CA GLY A 89 -23.38 -10.70 -0.03
C GLY A 89 -22.07 -11.30 0.49
N TYR A 90 -20.94 -10.86 -0.09
CA TYR A 90 -19.59 -11.37 0.13
C TYR A 90 -18.58 -10.33 -0.41
N PRO A 91 -17.32 -10.26 0.08
CA PRO A 91 -16.37 -9.24 -0.38
C PRO A 91 -15.95 -9.47 -1.84
N VAL A 92 -16.48 -8.63 -2.71
CA VAL A 92 -16.23 -8.59 -4.16
C VAL A 92 -16.11 -7.12 -4.57
N LEU A 93 -15.04 -6.78 -5.28
CA LEU A 93 -14.84 -5.46 -5.86
C LEU A 93 -15.58 -5.34 -7.19
N THR A 94 -16.12 -4.16 -7.44
CA THR A 94 -16.76 -3.79 -8.70
C THR A 94 -16.44 -2.33 -9.03
N GLU A 95 -16.73 -1.95 -10.27
CA GLU A 95 -16.64 -0.55 -10.66
C GLU A 95 -17.73 0.24 -9.95
N CYS A 96 -17.40 1.45 -9.53
CA CYS A 96 -18.42 2.30 -8.94
C CYS A 96 -19.42 2.76 -10.00
N ASP A 97 -20.69 2.77 -9.61
CA ASP A 97 -21.78 3.26 -10.44
C ASP A 97 -21.64 4.77 -10.69
N ALA A 98 -21.36 5.13 -11.95
CA ALA A 98 -21.20 6.52 -12.38
C ALA A 98 -22.48 7.36 -12.17
N THR A 99 -23.65 6.73 -12.06
CA THR A 99 -24.93 7.42 -11.84
C THR A 99 -25.13 7.87 -10.40
N ARG A 100 -24.28 7.43 -9.46
CA ARG A 100 -24.35 7.75 -8.03
C ARG A 100 -23.23 8.70 -7.56
N ALA A 101 -22.87 9.68 -8.39
CA ALA A 101 -21.72 10.55 -8.15
C ALA A 101 -21.69 11.23 -6.75
N ALA A 102 -22.84 11.60 -6.19
CA ALA A 102 -22.91 12.27 -4.88
C ALA A 102 -22.71 11.33 -3.66
N ASP A 103 -23.02 10.04 -3.81
CA ASP A 103 -22.96 9.04 -2.74
C ASP A 103 -21.84 8.00 -2.98
N ARG A 104 -21.02 8.21 -4.00
CA ARG A 104 -19.96 7.27 -4.39
C ARG A 104 -18.87 7.29 -3.32
N PRO A 105 -18.49 6.14 -2.74
CA PRO A 105 -17.32 6.08 -1.88
C PRO A 105 -16.08 6.44 -2.69
N ASP A 106 -15.10 7.09 -2.06
CA ASP A 106 -13.82 7.44 -2.69
C ASP A 106 -12.97 6.21 -3.02
N GLY A 107 -13.28 5.06 -2.44
CA GLY A 107 -12.63 3.80 -2.72
C GLY A 107 -12.94 2.70 -1.71
N VAL A 108 -12.17 1.63 -1.77
CA VAL A 108 -12.25 0.47 -0.87
C VAL A 108 -10.88 0.18 -0.26
N GLY A 109 -10.80 0.17 1.06
CA GLY A 109 -9.67 -0.41 1.77
C GLY A 109 -9.87 -1.88 2.01
N PHE A 110 -8.82 -2.68 1.85
CA PHE A 110 -8.85 -4.11 2.10
C PHE A 110 -7.67 -4.59 2.94
N SER A 111 -7.94 -5.63 3.72
CA SER A 111 -6.98 -6.29 4.59
C SER A 111 -7.14 -7.81 4.49
N MET A 112 -6.01 -8.49 4.55
CA MET A 112 -5.93 -9.93 4.72
C MET A 112 -5.85 -10.25 6.22
N ASN A 113 -6.64 -11.21 6.70
CA ASN A 113 -6.59 -11.61 8.10
C ASN A 113 -6.60 -13.13 8.25
N SER A 114 -5.78 -13.66 9.16
CA SER A 114 -5.74 -15.08 9.52
C SER A 114 -7.03 -15.57 10.15
N HIS A 115 -7.92 -14.66 10.58
CA HIS A 115 -9.20 -15.00 11.17
C HIS A 115 -10.18 -15.63 10.18
N TYR A 116 -10.05 -15.38 8.89
CA TYR A 116 -11.01 -15.82 7.89
C TYR A 116 -10.79 -17.28 7.51
N SER A 117 -11.89 -18.01 7.27
CA SER A 117 -11.85 -19.41 6.83
C SER A 117 -12.36 -19.61 5.41
N ASN A 118 -13.22 -18.72 4.91
CA ASN A 118 -13.80 -18.80 3.56
C ASN A 118 -13.51 -17.57 2.70
N ALA A 119 -12.59 -16.70 3.12
CA ALA A 119 -12.16 -15.50 2.39
C ALA A 119 -10.66 -15.26 2.62
N ASN A 120 -9.96 -14.72 1.64
CA ASN A 120 -8.57 -14.28 1.80
C ASN A 120 -8.53 -12.85 2.35
N TRP A 121 -9.42 -11.98 1.88
CA TRP A 121 -9.50 -10.58 2.30
C TRP A 121 -10.95 -10.14 2.55
N THR A 122 -11.08 -9.10 3.37
CA THR A 122 -12.30 -8.29 3.44
C THR A 122 -11.97 -6.82 3.19
N GLY A 123 -12.99 -5.99 2.98
CA GLY A 123 -12.79 -4.56 2.83
C GLY A 123 -13.94 -3.71 3.34
N ALA A 124 -13.66 -2.41 3.46
CA ALA A 124 -14.66 -1.39 3.75
C ALA A 124 -14.53 -0.23 2.77
N GLU A 125 -15.68 0.29 2.35
CA GLU A 125 -15.77 1.50 1.55
C GLU A 125 -15.50 2.74 2.40
N SER A 126 -14.98 3.79 1.75
CA SER A 126 -14.56 5.08 2.30
C SER A 126 -13.19 5.05 2.97
N SER A 127 -12.25 5.89 2.49
CA SER A 127 -10.92 6.08 3.10
C SER A 127 -11.05 6.53 4.55
N ALA A 128 -11.91 7.51 4.80
CA ALA A 128 -12.18 8.01 6.15
C ALA A 128 -12.65 6.90 7.10
N PHE A 129 -13.61 6.07 6.69
CA PHE A 129 -14.06 4.97 7.55
C PHE A 129 -13.01 3.86 7.68
N TYR A 130 -12.34 3.51 6.58
CA TYR A 130 -11.35 2.44 6.55
C TYR A 130 -10.14 2.73 7.47
N PHE A 131 -9.67 3.99 7.47
CA PHE A 131 -8.54 4.39 8.32
C PHE A 131 -9.00 4.88 9.69
N ASP A 132 -9.98 5.78 9.77
CA ASP A 132 -10.31 6.50 11.00
C ASP A 132 -11.59 6.01 11.71
N GLY A 133 -12.34 5.09 11.09
CA GLY A 133 -13.62 4.63 11.63
C GLY A 133 -14.65 5.76 11.63
N THR A 134 -15.27 6.01 12.79
CA THR A 134 -16.24 7.09 12.95
C THR A 134 -15.62 8.39 13.47
N LEU A 135 -14.31 8.44 13.68
CA LEU A 135 -13.65 9.61 14.28
C LEU A 135 -13.41 10.71 13.26
N ALA A 136 -13.56 11.96 13.71
CA ALA A 136 -13.14 13.12 12.95
C ALA A 136 -11.62 13.32 13.01
N PRO A 137 -11.01 14.03 12.04
CA PRO A 137 -9.59 14.38 12.10
C PRO A 137 -9.24 15.11 13.41
N GLY A 138 -8.23 14.59 14.12
CA GLY A 138 -7.77 15.15 15.40
C GLY A 138 -8.61 14.79 16.63
N GLU A 139 -9.67 13.99 16.46
CA GLU A 139 -10.45 13.47 17.58
C GLU A 139 -9.70 12.35 18.31
N GLY A 140 -9.77 12.33 19.65
CA GLY A 140 -9.21 11.24 20.44
C GLY A 140 -10.12 10.00 20.46
N LEU A 141 -9.54 8.80 20.52
CA LEU A 141 -10.33 7.57 20.61
C LEU A 141 -10.83 7.33 22.03
N THR A 142 -12.15 7.44 22.23
CA THR A 142 -12.84 7.02 23.45
C THR A 142 -13.40 5.59 23.33
N ARG A 143 -13.74 4.96 24.45
CA ARG A 143 -14.47 3.67 24.44
C ARG A 143 -15.82 3.76 23.70
N ALA A 144 -16.51 4.89 23.80
CA ALA A 144 -17.76 5.11 23.08
C ALA A 144 -17.53 5.24 21.57
N GLY A 145 -16.50 5.98 21.15
CA GLY A 145 -16.10 6.09 19.74
C GLY A 145 -15.68 4.74 19.14
N TYR A 146 -15.01 3.90 19.93
CA TYR A 146 -14.69 2.52 19.54
C TYR A 146 -15.94 1.68 19.26
N VAL A 147 -16.92 1.68 20.17
CA VAL A 147 -18.18 0.95 19.99
C VAL A 147 -18.97 1.50 18.80
N ALA A 148 -19.04 2.83 18.65
CA ALA A 148 -19.69 3.46 17.51
C ALA A 148 -19.06 3.05 16.17
N THR A 149 -17.72 2.93 16.13
CA THR A 149 -17.00 2.40 14.96
C THR A 149 -17.36 0.95 14.66
N GLN A 150 -17.49 0.09 15.68
CA GLN A 150 -17.92 -1.30 15.50
C GLN A 150 -19.37 -1.38 14.99
N ASP A 151 -20.27 -0.57 15.53
CA ASP A 151 -21.67 -0.55 15.11
C ASP A 151 -21.82 -0.04 13.68
N GLU A 152 -21.03 0.97 13.29
CA GLU A 152 -20.96 1.41 11.90
C GLU A 152 -20.39 0.34 10.97
N ALA A 153 -19.35 -0.40 11.40
CA ALA A 153 -18.81 -1.53 10.66
C ALA A 153 -19.88 -2.63 10.44
N LYS A 154 -20.67 -2.94 11.48
CA LYS A 154 -21.80 -3.87 11.39
C LYS A 154 -22.87 -3.38 10.43
N ARG A 155 -23.24 -2.10 10.51
CA ARG A 155 -24.22 -1.47 9.60
C ARG A 155 -23.76 -1.53 8.15
N ARG A 156 -22.44 -1.43 7.91
CA ARG A 156 -21.82 -1.58 6.59
C ARG A 156 -21.66 -3.02 6.12
N GLY A 157 -21.93 -4.02 6.97
CA GLY A 157 -21.84 -5.43 6.59
C GLY A 157 -20.45 -5.87 6.12
N ILE A 158 -19.37 -5.32 6.69
CA ILE A 158 -17.99 -5.60 6.22
C ILE A 158 -17.58 -7.09 6.38
N TYR A 159 -18.35 -7.88 7.12
CA TYR A 159 -18.16 -9.32 7.26
C TYR A 159 -19.34 -10.14 6.73
N ASP A 160 -20.20 -9.55 5.90
CA ASP A 160 -21.29 -10.27 5.26
C ASP A 160 -20.73 -11.41 4.39
N GLY A 161 -21.24 -12.62 4.61
CA GLY A 161 -20.76 -13.84 3.95
C GLY A 161 -19.37 -14.34 4.41
N VAL A 162 -18.65 -13.62 5.26
CA VAL A 162 -17.32 -14.01 5.76
C VAL A 162 -17.46 -14.87 7.03
N ILE A 163 -16.85 -16.05 7.00
CA ILE A 163 -16.81 -17.03 8.09
C ILE A 163 -15.43 -16.97 8.73
N PHE A 164 -15.41 -16.86 10.05
CA PHE A 164 -14.17 -16.88 10.83
C PHE A 164 -13.85 -18.30 11.27
N HIS A 165 -12.57 -18.63 11.38
CA HIS A 165 -12.07 -19.84 12.01
C HIS A 165 -12.63 -19.99 13.42
N LYS A 166 -12.85 -21.25 13.84
CA LYS A 166 -13.48 -21.54 15.15
C LYS A 166 -12.61 -21.07 16.31
N GLU A 167 -11.31 -21.14 16.12
CA GLU A 167 -10.26 -20.80 17.08
C GLU A 167 -10.28 -19.32 17.43
N VAL A 168 -10.75 -18.45 16.52
CA VAL A 168 -10.88 -17.01 16.78
C VAL A 168 -11.89 -16.74 17.91
N PHE A 169 -12.86 -17.64 18.11
CA PHE A 169 -13.86 -17.52 19.16
C PHE A 169 -13.39 -18.08 20.51
N ASN A 170 -12.17 -18.62 20.58
CA ASN A 170 -11.56 -19.00 21.85
C ASN A 170 -11.35 -17.73 22.71
N GLY A 171 -11.99 -17.68 23.87
CA GLY A 171 -11.95 -16.50 24.74
C GLY A 171 -13.07 -15.48 24.50
N LYS A 172 -14.00 -15.73 23.57
CA LYS A 172 -15.20 -14.89 23.42
C LYS A 172 -16.02 -14.91 24.72
N PRO A 173 -16.38 -13.74 25.29
CA PRO A 173 -17.26 -13.67 26.45
C PRO A 173 -18.62 -14.35 26.21
N ALA A 174 -19.20 -14.94 27.26
CA ALA A 174 -20.49 -15.62 27.19
C ALA A 174 -21.65 -14.67 26.83
N ASN A 175 -21.54 -13.40 27.23
CA ASN A 175 -22.54 -12.35 26.98
C ASN A 175 -22.35 -11.63 25.62
N MET A 176 -21.39 -12.04 24.79
CA MET A 176 -21.16 -11.45 23.48
C MET A 176 -21.56 -12.42 22.36
N SER A 177 -22.23 -11.91 21.33
CA SER A 177 -22.58 -12.74 20.17
C SER A 177 -21.33 -13.09 19.35
N ALA A 178 -21.38 -14.18 18.58
CA ALA A 178 -20.29 -14.51 17.67
C ALA A 178 -20.11 -13.43 16.59
N VAL A 179 -21.18 -12.77 16.16
CA VAL A 179 -21.12 -11.68 15.19
C VAL A 179 -20.35 -10.51 15.78
N ASP A 180 -20.73 -10.02 16.96
CA ASP A 180 -20.04 -8.91 17.63
C ASP A 180 -18.56 -9.21 17.87
N TRP A 181 -18.24 -10.46 18.22
CA TRP A 181 -16.85 -10.87 18.43
C TRP A 181 -15.99 -10.76 17.17
N LYS A 182 -16.55 -10.98 15.96
CA LYS A 182 -15.80 -10.76 14.71
C LYS A 182 -15.33 -9.30 14.58
N TYR A 183 -16.22 -8.37 14.89
CA TYR A 183 -15.93 -6.93 14.85
C TYR A 183 -14.94 -6.53 15.94
N GLU A 184 -15.07 -7.10 17.14
CA GLU A 184 -14.14 -6.93 18.26
C GLU A 184 -12.73 -7.36 17.94
N MET A 185 -12.56 -8.54 17.32
CA MET A 185 -11.26 -9.11 17.02
C MET A 185 -10.49 -8.38 15.91
N SER A 186 -11.13 -7.47 15.18
CA SER A 186 -10.63 -7.05 13.86
C SER A 186 -10.48 -5.53 13.68
N VAL A 187 -11.10 -4.72 14.52
CA VAL A 187 -10.92 -3.26 14.53
C VAL A 187 -9.47 -2.88 14.82
N GLY A 188 -8.96 -1.89 14.07
CA GLY A 188 -7.54 -1.53 14.08
C GLY A 188 -6.67 -2.45 13.22
N THR A 189 -7.24 -3.45 12.53
CA THR A 189 -6.52 -4.32 11.58
C THR A 189 -7.23 -4.39 10.23
N ASP A 190 -8.51 -4.74 10.20
CA ASP A 190 -9.27 -4.90 8.95
C ASP A 190 -10.07 -3.66 8.54
N TYR A 191 -10.38 -2.82 9.52
CA TYR A 191 -11.07 -1.55 9.37
C TYR A 191 -10.71 -0.64 10.54
N ALA A 192 -10.91 0.67 10.35
CA ALA A 192 -10.55 1.72 11.29
C ALA A 192 -9.10 1.55 11.81
N THR A 193 -8.16 1.33 10.89
CA THR A 193 -6.79 0.92 11.22
C THR A 193 -6.06 1.93 12.13
N THR A 194 -6.30 3.23 11.92
CA THR A 194 -5.68 4.34 12.67
C THR A 194 -6.17 4.43 14.12
N LEU A 195 -7.21 3.67 14.51
CA LEU A 195 -7.62 3.58 15.91
C LEU A 195 -6.56 2.90 16.79
N GLY A 196 -5.86 1.91 16.25
CA GLY A 196 -4.90 1.10 17.00
C GLY A 196 -3.50 1.03 16.41
N ARG A 197 -3.28 1.59 15.20
CA ARG A 197 -2.01 1.54 14.48
C ARG A 197 -1.68 2.90 13.88
N ALA A 198 -0.40 3.23 13.84
CA ALA A 198 0.09 4.33 13.01
C ALA A 198 0.46 3.79 11.62
N ARG A 199 0.48 4.64 10.59
CA ARG A 199 0.66 4.21 9.19
C ARG A 199 1.67 5.05 8.43
N PHE A 200 2.39 4.40 7.52
CA PHE A 200 2.99 5.02 6.35
C PHE A 200 2.34 4.44 5.11
N CYS A 201 1.92 5.29 4.17
CA CYS A 201 1.25 4.86 2.96
C CYS A 201 1.90 5.48 1.73
N ALA A 202 1.99 4.74 0.63
CA ALA A 202 2.41 5.26 -0.65
C ALA A 202 1.25 5.09 -1.64
N ARG A 203 0.77 6.22 -2.18
CA ARG A 203 -0.18 6.22 -3.29
C ARG A 203 0.57 6.02 -4.59
N LEU A 204 0.04 5.14 -5.43
CA LEU A 204 0.50 4.84 -6.77
C LEU A 204 -0.66 5.07 -7.74
N PRO A 205 -0.64 6.11 -8.57
CA PRO A 205 -1.59 6.25 -9.65
C PRO A 205 -1.51 5.04 -10.57
N VAL A 206 -2.67 4.58 -11.03
CA VAL A 206 -2.79 3.49 -12.00
C VAL A 206 -3.82 3.85 -13.04
N THR A 207 -3.73 3.25 -14.21
CA THR A 207 -4.76 3.40 -15.24
C THR A 207 -6.01 2.60 -14.90
N GLU A 208 -7.15 2.95 -15.50
CA GLU A 208 -8.39 2.18 -15.33
C GLU A 208 -8.22 0.68 -15.72
N PRO A 209 -7.57 0.32 -16.85
CA PRO A 209 -7.32 -1.08 -17.17
C PRO A 209 -6.44 -1.80 -16.13
N GLN A 210 -5.45 -1.11 -15.56
CA GLN A 210 -4.64 -1.67 -14.47
C GLN A 210 -5.46 -1.86 -13.20
N MET A 211 -6.32 -0.91 -12.83
CA MET A 211 -7.23 -1.06 -11.69
C MET A 211 -8.16 -2.27 -11.85
N ARG A 212 -8.68 -2.50 -13.07
CA ARG A 212 -9.46 -3.73 -13.36
C ARG A 212 -8.64 -5.00 -13.11
N LYS A 213 -7.35 -5.03 -13.46
CA LYS A 213 -6.46 -6.18 -13.16
C LYS A 213 -6.25 -6.40 -11.66
N ILE A 214 -6.13 -5.32 -10.89
CA ILE A 214 -6.06 -5.38 -9.43
C ILE A 214 -7.35 -6.01 -8.88
N MET A 215 -8.51 -5.52 -9.34
CA MET A 215 -9.82 -6.02 -8.92
C MET A 215 -10.04 -7.49 -9.28
N ASP A 216 -9.72 -7.89 -10.52
CA ASP A 216 -9.83 -9.26 -11.00
C ASP A 216 -9.00 -10.20 -10.11
N PHE A 217 -7.74 -9.85 -9.85
CA PHE A 217 -6.87 -10.62 -8.96
C PHE A 217 -7.48 -10.79 -7.55
N LEU A 218 -7.91 -9.68 -6.92
CA LEU A 218 -8.50 -9.74 -5.58
C LEU A 218 -9.79 -10.57 -5.55
N ASN A 219 -10.67 -10.39 -6.54
CA ASN A 219 -11.90 -11.16 -6.65
C ASN A 219 -11.64 -12.65 -6.86
N GLU A 220 -10.69 -13.02 -7.72
CA GLU A 220 -10.28 -14.40 -7.95
C GLU A 220 -9.71 -15.05 -6.68
N ARG A 221 -8.87 -14.32 -5.93
CA ARG A 221 -8.33 -14.79 -4.64
C ARG A 221 -9.45 -15.15 -3.66
N ASN A 222 -10.48 -14.33 -3.57
CA ASN A 222 -11.62 -14.57 -2.69
C ASN A 222 -12.58 -15.66 -3.22
N ALA A 223 -12.72 -15.78 -4.54
CA ALA A 223 -13.63 -16.75 -5.18
C ALA A 223 -13.25 -18.21 -4.89
N VAL A 224 -11.95 -18.51 -4.77
CA VAL A 224 -11.44 -19.87 -4.47
C VAL A 224 -11.93 -20.39 -3.11
N TYR A 225 -12.19 -19.50 -2.15
CA TYR A 225 -12.61 -19.86 -0.79
C TYR A 225 -14.12 -19.73 -0.58
N ARG A 226 -14.81 -18.84 -1.32
CA ARG A 226 -16.25 -18.58 -1.17
C ARG A 226 -17.11 -19.84 -1.32
N ASN A 227 -16.88 -20.59 -2.40
CA ASN A 227 -17.66 -21.77 -2.80
C ASN A 227 -16.80 -23.03 -2.94
N GLY A 228 -15.50 -22.94 -2.61
CA GLY A 228 -14.53 -23.99 -2.89
C GLY A 228 -14.38 -25.02 -1.76
N PRO A 229 -13.74 -26.17 -2.02
CA PRO A 229 -13.42 -27.16 -0.99
C PRO A 229 -12.27 -26.75 -0.07
N LYS A 230 -11.73 -25.53 -0.25
CA LYS A 230 -10.51 -25.06 0.43
C LYS A 230 -10.90 -24.13 1.57
N THR A 231 -10.41 -24.44 2.76
CA THR A 231 -10.34 -23.49 3.86
C THR A 231 -9.17 -22.53 3.61
N TYR A 232 -9.39 -21.24 3.83
CA TYR A 232 -8.32 -20.27 3.84
C TYR A 232 -7.52 -20.40 5.14
N ASP A 233 -6.22 -20.65 5.02
CA ASP A 233 -5.28 -20.63 6.14
C ASP A 233 -4.12 -19.72 5.75
N SER A 234 -4.02 -18.58 6.44
CA SER A 234 -2.90 -17.66 6.20
C SER A 234 -1.58 -18.28 6.67
N ASN A 235 -0.49 -17.97 5.99
CA ASN A 235 0.84 -18.34 6.42
C ASN A 235 1.75 -17.12 6.39
N VAL A 236 2.27 -16.70 7.55
CA VAL A 236 3.11 -15.51 7.68
C VAL A 236 4.31 -15.50 6.72
N LEU A 237 4.82 -16.66 6.31
CA LEU A 237 5.96 -16.77 5.40
C LEU A 237 5.56 -16.97 3.93
N GLN A 238 4.36 -17.51 3.67
CA GLN A 238 3.99 -18.00 2.34
C GLN A 238 2.73 -17.33 1.76
N ASP A 239 1.75 -16.95 2.56
CA ASP A 239 0.53 -16.29 2.12
C ASP A 239 0.11 -15.30 3.23
N ASN A 240 0.75 -14.13 3.21
CA ASN A 240 0.61 -13.08 4.22
C ASN A 240 0.06 -11.79 3.58
N CYS A 241 -0.22 -10.79 4.41
CA CYS A 241 -0.78 -9.51 3.96
C CYS A 241 0.07 -8.81 2.88
N ASN A 242 1.40 -8.94 2.93
CA ASN A 242 2.27 -8.37 1.90
C ASN A 242 2.23 -9.16 0.59
N HIS A 243 2.04 -10.48 0.62
CA HIS A 243 1.87 -11.23 -0.63
C HIS A 243 0.61 -10.79 -1.35
N LEU A 244 -0.49 -10.56 -0.61
CA LEU A 244 -1.72 -10.06 -1.18
C LEU A 244 -1.54 -8.68 -1.82
N THR A 245 -0.99 -7.71 -1.08
CA THR A 245 -0.79 -6.34 -1.58
C THR A 245 0.24 -6.29 -2.71
N HIS A 246 1.34 -7.05 -2.60
CA HIS A 246 2.34 -7.16 -3.65
C HIS A 246 1.74 -7.73 -4.94
N ASN A 247 1.08 -8.88 -4.86
CA ASN A 247 0.56 -9.55 -6.04
C ASN A 247 -0.63 -8.82 -6.67
N ALA A 248 -1.35 -8.01 -5.90
CA ALA A 248 -2.34 -7.07 -6.43
C ALA A 248 -1.69 -6.07 -7.41
N LEU A 249 -0.56 -5.45 -7.04
CA LEU A 249 0.18 -4.57 -7.95
C LEU A 249 0.93 -5.33 -9.06
N ALA A 250 1.36 -6.57 -8.79
CA ALA A 250 1.98 -7.43 -9.80
C ALA A 250 0.99 -7.76 -10.93
N ALA A 251 -0.28 -8.02 -10.61
CA ALA A 251 -1.35 -8.25 -11.58
C ALA A 251 -1.56 -7.06 -12.52
N ALA A 252 -1.28 -5.84 -12.06
CA ALA A 252 -1.30 -4.61 -12.85
C ALA A 252 0.01 -4.32 -13.61
N GLY A 253 0.99 -5.23 -13.55
CA GLY A 253 2.26 -5.10 -14.27
C GLY A 253 3.27 -4.14 -13.64
N PHE A 254 3.12 -3.82 -12.34
CA PHE A 254 4.06 -2.94 -11.63
C PHE A 254 5.42 -3.60 -11.37
N TRP A 255 5.37 -4.84 -10.90
CA TRP A 255 6.51 -5.72 -10.64
C TRP A 255 6.12 -7.18 -10.88
N SER A 256 7.09 -8.09 -10.77
CA SER A 256 6.86 -9.53 -10.89
C SER A 256 6.09 -10.09 -9.69
N GLU A 257 5.31 -11.15 -9.88
CA GLU A 257 4.60 -11.82 -8.79
C GLU A 257 5.56 -12.40 -7.74
N TRP A 258 5.17 -12.26 -6.47
CA TRP A 258 5.79 -12.95 -5.35
C TRP A 258 5.13 -14.32 -5.13
N PRO A 259 5.87 -15.42 -5.24
CA PRO A 259 5.29 -16.76 -5.13
C PRO A 259 4.88 -17.09 -3.69
N ILE A 260 3.67 -17.65 -3.55
CA ILE A 260 3.02 -17.92 -2.26
C ILE A 260 3.17 -19.36 -1.73
N ASN A 261 4.02 -20.18 -2.35
CA ASN A 261 4.18 -21.60 -2.06
C ASN A 261 5.65 -22.05 -2.00
N ARG A 262 6.57 -21.12 -1.70
CA ARG A 262 8.01 -21.41 -1.59
C ARG A 262 8.32 -22.32 -0.40
N PHE A 263 9.35 -23.14 -0.51
CA PHE A 263 9.88 -23.92 0.62
C PHE A 263 10.21 -22.99 1.80
N VAL A 264 9.78 -23.37 3.02
CA VAL A 264 9.72 -22.49 4.20
C VAL A 264 11.05 -21.81 4.56
N VAL A 265 12.18 -22.48 4.35
CA VAL A 265 13.50 -21.90 4.64
C VAL A 265 13.84 -20.76 3.68
N LEU A 266 13.49 -20.91 2.39
CA LEU A 266 13.67 -19.85 1.40
C LEU A 266 12.68 -18.71 1.62
N ALA A 267 11.45 -19.04 2.06
CA ALA A 267 10.45 -18.06 2.43
C ALA A 267 10.91 -17.22 3.65
N ALA A 268 11.48 -17.83 4.69
CA ALA A 268 11.98 -17.12 5.87
C ALA A 268 13.11 -16.10 5.56
N LEU A 269 13.90 -16.34 4.51
CA LEU A 269 14.98 -15.44 4.08
C LEU A 269 14.50 -14.31 3.15
N SER A 270 13.27 -14.39 2.65
CA SER A 270 12.78 -13.47 1.63
C SER A 270 11.36 -12.97 1.87
N PHE A 271 10.69 -13.34 2.98
CA PHE A 271 9.28 -12.99 3.14
C PHE A 271 9.10 -11.46 3.15
N PRO A 272 8.09 -10.94 2.42
CA PRO A 272 7.89 -9.52 2.32
C PRO A 272 7.37 -8.96 3.65
N VAL A 273 7.89 -7.79 4.02
CA VAL A 273 7.63 -7.08 5.28
C VAL A 273 6.99 -5.73 4.95
N PRO A 274 5.97 -5.27 5.71
CA PRO A 274 5.17 -4.11 5.31
C PRO A 274 5.98 -2.86 5.00
N LYS A 275 6.92 -2.51 5.90
CA LYS A 275 7.74 -1.31 5.73
C LYS A 275 8.74 -1.42 4.57
N ASN A 276 9.30 -2.60 4.34
CA ASN A 276 10.17 -2.85 3.19
C ASN A 276 9.38 -2.73 1.88
N GLU A 277 8.16 -3.24 1.86
CA GLU A 277 7.29 -3.25 0.68
C GLU A 277 6.87 -1.84 0.25
N LEU A 278 6.56 -0.99 1.22
CA LEU A 278 6.36 0.45 0.99
C LEU A 278 7.58 1.09 0.31
N VAL A 279 8.78 0.80 0.79
CA VAL A 279 10.02 1.34 0.21
C VAL A 279 10.29 0.73 -1.16
N ASN A 280 10.00 -0.55 -1.38
CA ASN A 280 10.11 -1.19 -2.70
C ASN A 280 9.19 -0.53 -3.72
N LEU A 281 7.97 -0.16 -3.32
CA LEU A 281 7.03 0.55 -4.19
C LEU A 281 7.63 1.87 -4.65
N ILE A 282 8.05 2.73 -3.72
CA ILE A 282 8.65 4.03 -4.07
C ILE A 282 9.97 3.84 -4.85
N HIS A 283 10.78 2.85 -4.48
CA HIS A 283 12.01 2.57 -5.20
C HIS A 283 11.79 2.12 -6.64
N ARG A 284 10.73 1.34 -6.91
CA ARG A 284 10.38 0.92 -8.27
C ARG A 284 10.04 2.10 -9.17
N THR A 285 9.51 3.21 -8.63
CA THR A 285 9.20 4.41 -9.41
C THR A 285 10.45 5.17 -9.84
N ASP A 286 11.61 4.94 -9.20
CA ASP A 286 12.88 5.55 -9.61
C ASP A 286 13.80 4.58 -10.39
N ALA A 287 13.53 3.27 -10.31
CA ALA A 287 14.42 2.23 -10.82
C ALA A 287 14.57 2.25 -12.35
N VAL A 288 13.54 2.69 -13.07
CA VAL A 288 13.56 2.86 -14.54
C VAL A 288 13.13 4.29 -14.88
N PRO A 289 14.10 5.23 -14.89
CA PRO A 289 13.83 6.66 -15.04
C PRO A 289 13.09 7.02 -16.34
N VAL A 290 12.07 7.87 -16.25
CA VAL A 290 11.23 8.28 -17.39
C VAL A 290 12.01 9.02 -18.47
N ASP A 291 13.13 9.68 -18.13
CA ASP A 291 14.03 10.35 -19.07
C ASP A 291 15.07 9.42 -19.71
N ASN A 292 15.10 8.14 -19.32
CA ASN A 292 15.99 7.14 -19.90
C ASN A 292 15.21 6.19 -20.83
N ILE A 293 14.94 6.66 -22.04
CA ILE A 293 14.22 5.92 -23.09
C ILE A 293 14.81 4.51 -23.38
N GLN A 294 16.12 4.33 -23.21
CA GLN A 294 16.77 3.03 -23.42
C GLN A 294 16.49 2.06 -22.28
N ALA A 295 16.55 2.54 -21.04
CA ALA A 295 16.23 1.72 -19.87
C ALA A 295 14.78 1.24 -19.93
N ILE A 296 13.84 2.13 -20.30
CA ILE A 296 12.43 1.78 -20.49
C ILE A 296 12.26 0.71 -21.57
N PHE A 297 12.92 0.86 -22.72
CA PHE A 297 12.80 -0.08 -23.83
C PHE A 297 13.44 -1.45 -23.55
N ASN A 298 14.56 -1.45 -22.82
CA ASN A 298 15.31 -2.67 -22.50
C ASN A 298 14.75 -3.42 -21.30
N ASP A 299 14.08 -2.74 -20.37
CA ASP A 299 13.36 -3.38 -19.27
C ASP A 299 12.06 -4.01 -19.80
N ARG A 300 12.04 -5.34 -19.88
CA ARG A 300 10.92 -6.07 -20.49
C ARG A 300 9.59 -5.77 -19.82
N LEU A 301 9.54 -5.69 -18.49
CA LEU A 301 8.31 -5.45 -17.77
C LEU A 301 7.81 -4.02 -18.02
N THR A 302 8.67 -3.01 -17.83
CA THR A 302 8.33 -1.61 -18.07
C THR A 302 7.90 -1.41 -19.52
N TYR A 303 8.61 -1.97 -20.50
CA TYR A 303 8.23 -1.91 -21.91
C TYR A 303 6.84 -2.50 -22.15
N GLN A 304 6.57 -3.71 -21.66
CA GLN A 304 5.29 -4.39 -21.88
C GLN A 304 4.13 -3.64 -21.23
N THR A 305 4.29 -3.25 -19.96
CA THR A 305 3.28 -2.49 -19.22
C THR A 305 3.03 -1.13 -19.88
N PHE A 306 4.08 -0.44 -20.32
CA PHE A 306 3.95 0.84 -21.02
C PHE A 306 3.17 0.70 -22.33
N MET A 307 3.57 -0.23 -23.19
CA MET A 307 2.88 -0.43 -24.48
C MET A 307 1.44 -0.93 -24.33
N GLN A 308 1.11 -1.61 -23.22
CA GLN A 308 -0.22 -2.15 -22.98
C GLN A 308 -1.16 -1.16 -22.31
N TYR A 309 -0.65 -0.35 -21.38
CA TYR A 309 -1.48 0.47 -20.50
C TYR A 309 -1.25 1.98 -20.64
N ASP A 310 -0.33 2.42 -21.49
CA ASP A 310 0.07 3.84 -21.60
C ASP A 310 0.50 4.41 -20.23
N TRP A 311 1.36 3.64 -19.55
CA TRP A 311 1.71 3.85 -18.14
C TRP A 311 3.17 3.53 -17.83
N LEU A 312 3.84 4.41 -17.08
CA LEU A 312 5.20 4.20 -16.56
C LEU A 312 5.20 4.36 -15.04
N ALA A 313 6.05 3.58 -14.35
CA ALA A 313 6.19 3.68 -12.90
C ALA A 313 6.77 5.01 -12.42
N ASP A 314 7.69 5.61 -13.20
CA ASP A 314 8.25 6.95 -12.96
C ASP A 314 7.30 8.02 -13.54
N GLU A 315 6.17 8.24 -12.87
CA GLU A 315 5.15 9.22 -13.26
C GLU A 315 4.68 10.07 -12.05
N PRO A 316 4.07 11.26 -12.28
CA PRO A 316 3.58 12.10 -11.20
C PRO A 316 2.49 11.40 -10.36
N GLY A 317 2.37 11.82 -9.11
CA GLY A 317 1.30 11.38 -8.20
C GLY A 317 1.70 10.22 -7.29
N VAL A 318 2.93 9.71 -7.38
CA VAL A 318 3.46 8.81 -6.35
C VAL A 318 3.79 9.61 -5.10
N LEU A 319 3.00 9.42 -4.04
CA LEU A 319 3.11 10.21 -2.80
C LEU A 319 3.11 9.32 -1.55
N LEU A 320 4.13 9.51 -0.72
CA LEU A 320 4.28 9.00 0.63
C LEU A 320 3.54 9.92 1.61
N GLU A 321 2.67 9.34 2.41
CA GLU A 321 2.04 9.99 3.56
C GLU A 321 2.28 9.20 4.84
N SER A 322 2.13 9.87 5.98
CA SER A 322 2.15 9.23 7.27
C SER A 322 1.03 9.72 8.16
N GLU A 323 0.61 8.87 9.08
CA GLU A 323 -0.35 9.26 10.09
C GLU A 323 -0.10 8.55 11.42
N PRO A 324 -0.03 9.29 12.54
CA PRO A 324 0.00 8.68 13.86
C PRO A 324 -1.37 8.09 14.22
N VAL A 325 -1.39 7.24 15.25
CA VAL A 325 -2.64 6.79 15.88
C VAL A 325 -3.40 7.97 16.51
N HIS A 326 -4.74 7.94 16.47
CA HIS A 326 -5.59 8.92 17.14
C HIS A 326 -5.20 9.12 18.60
N SER A 327 -5.07 10.38 19.04
CA SER A 327 -4.56 10.76 20.36
C SER A 327 -5.36 11.94 20.96
N PRO A 328 -5.76 11.89 22.25
CA PRO A 328 -5.53 10.80 23.21
C PRO A 328 -6.27 9.52 22.83
N ASN A 329 -5.80 8.38 23.34
CA ASN A 329 -6.35 7.06 23.00
C ASN A 329 -6.68 6.26 24.26
N GLU A 330 -7.95 5.96 24.51
CA GLU A 330 -8.41 5.20 25.68
C GLU A 330 -8.28 3.68 25.50
N VAL A 331 -8.18 3.21 24.24
CA VAL A 331 -8.34 1.78 23.91
C VAL A 331 -7.01 1.11 23.58
N TYR A 332 -6.10 1.80 22.90
CA TYR A 332 -4.82 1.28 22.45
C TYR A 332 -3.64 2.06 23.04
N ASN A 333 -2.50 1.38 23.16
CA ASN A 333 -1.22 2.02 23.45
C ASN A 333 -0.72 2.75 22.21
N THR A 334 -0.15 3.95 22.38
CA THR A 334 0.28 4.81 21.26
C THR A 334 1.79 4.84 21.07
N SER A 335 2.56 4.20 21.96
CA SER A 335 3.98 3.94 21.75
C SER A 335 4.14 2.73 20.83
N LEU A 336 4.22 3.00 19.53
CA LEU A 336 4.16 1.99 18.47
C LEU A 336 5.49 1.88 17.73
N SER A 337 5.81 0.66 17.31
CA SER A 337 6.99 0.35 16.51
C SER A 337 6.59 -0.19 15.12
N LEU A 338 7.41 0.11 14.12
CA LEU A 338 7.35 -0.48 12.79
C LEU A 338 8.78 -0.61 12.25
N ILE A 339 9.29 -1.84 12.25
CA ILE A 339 10.69 -2.13 11.90
C ILE A 339 10.87 -2.40 10.41
N PHE A 340 12.08 -2.14 9.92
CA PHE A 340 12.56 -2.76 8.69
C PHE A 340 13.09 -4.15 9.01
N TYR A 341 13.01 -5.06 8.03
CA TYR A 341 13.82 -6.26 8.03
C TYR A 341 14.91 -6.05 6.99
N ASP A 342 16.02 -5.46 7.41
CA ASP A 342 17.17 -5.24 6.52
C ASP A 342 17.91 -6.56 6.29
N ASP A 343 18.17 -6.88 5.02
CA ASP A 343 19.10 -7.95 4.65
C ASP A 343 20.55 -7.49 4.97
N PRO A 344 21.39 -8.32 5.62
CA PRO A 344 22.74 -7.92 6.03
C PRO A 344 23.71 -7.65 4.87
N VAL A 345 23.37 -8.00 3.62
CA VAL A 345 24.19 -7.77 2.41
C VAL A 345 23.66 -6.58 1.59
N LEU A 346 22.35 -6.36 1.55
CA LEU A 346 21.69 -5.32 0.73
C LEU A 346 21.12 -4.13 1.53
N GLY A 347 21.17 -4.19 2.87
CA GLY A 347 20.50 -3.29 3.82
C GLY A 347 20.59 -1.80 3.48
N SER A 348 19.55 -1.32 2.79
CA SER A 348 19.41 0.04 2.28
C SER A 348 18.01 0.61 2.51
N TYR A 349 17.07 -0.15 3.11
CA TYR A 349 15.70 0.30 3.29
C TYR A 349 15.60 1.52 4.21
N HIS A 350 16.35 1.52 5.33
CA HIS A 350 16.40 2.69 6.20
C HIS A 350 16.95 3.93 5.49
N ARG A 351 18.02 3.78 4.69
CA ARG A 351 18.62 4.89 3.94
C ARG A 351 17.70 5.40 2.84
N ASN A 352 17.07 4.50 2.07
CA ASN A 352 16.13 4.85 1.01
C ASN A 352 14.90 5.53 1.60
N PHE A 353 14.34 5.00 2.69
CA PHE A 353 13.22 5.63 3.36
C PHE A 353 13.56 7.03 3.89
N ALA A 354 14.74 7.20 4.50
CA ALA A 354 15.21 8.51 4.91
C ALA A 354 15.41 9.46 3.70
N HIS A 355 15.89 8.95 2.56
CA HIS A 355 15.99 9.73 1.32
C HIS A 355 14.60 10.23 0.88
N TYR A 356 13.60 9.35 0.86
CA TYR A 356 12.22 9.69 0.48
C TYR A 356 11.60 10.73 1.43
N LEU A 357 11.79 10.56 2.73
CA LEU A 357 11.31 11.52 3.74
C LEU A 357 12.01 12.90 3.67
N ASN A 358 13.22 12.97 3.10
CA ASN A 358 13.99 14.21 2.98
C ASN A 358 13.78 14.92 1.64
N ASN A 359 13.00 14.35 0.72
CA ASN A 359 12.82 14.92 -0.60
C ASN A 359 11.33 15.17 -0.88
N ALA A 360 10.95 16.45 -0.88
CA ALA A 360 9.55 16.89 -0.87
C ALA A 360 8.72 16.42 -2.07
N HIS A 361 9.33 16.12 -3.22
CA HIS A 361 8.57 15.60 -4.36
C HIS A 361 7.96 14.21 -4.11
N TYR A 362 8.36 13.48 -3.06
CA TYR A 362 7.70 12.24 -2.66
C TYR A 362 6.52 12.43 -1.71
N TYR A 363 6.25 13.61 -1.16
CA TYR A 363 5.16 13.77 -0.16
C TYR A 363 4.37 15.08 -0.27
N ASP A 364 4.86 16.04 -1.04
CA ASP A 364 4.16 17.28 -1.35
C ASP A 364 3.67 17.26 -2.81
N LEU A 365 2.35 17.31 -3.00
CA LEU A 365 1.72 17.22 -4.32
C LEU A 365 2.21 18.30 -5.28
N ARG A 366 2.37 19.55 -4.81
CA ARG A 366 2.87 20.64 -5.65
C ARG A 366 4.28 20.36 -6.13
N THR A 367 5.18 20.04 -5.21
CA THR A 367 6.59 19.75 -5.51
C THR A 367 6.71 18.55 -6.45
N ASN A 368 5.89 17.51 -6.26
CA ASN A 368 5.82 16.36 -7.16
C ASN A 368 5.43 16.77 -8.59
N LEU A 369 4.34 17.51 -8.74
CA LEU A 369 3.87 17.96 -10.05
C LEU A 369 4.87 18.91 -10.73
N GLU A 370 5.46 19.85 -9.99
CA GLU A 370 6.49 20.76 -10.52
C GLU A 370 7.75 20.01 -10.96
N TYR A 371 8.17 18.99 -10.19
CA TYR A 371 9.29 18.12 -10.53
C TYR A 371 9.07 17.42 -11.88
N PHE A 372 7.91 16.79 -12.07
CA PHE A 372 7.58 16.09 -13.32
C PHE A 372 7.34 17.05 -14.49
N ALA A 373 6.71 18.20 -14.27
CA ALA A 373 6.56 19.24 -15.29
C ALA A 373 7.92 19.69 -15.85
N GLY A 374 8.90 19.90 -14.98
CA GLY A 374 10.26 20.25 -15.38
C GLY A 374 10.95 19.10 -16.11
N ARG A 375 10.71 17.86 -15.70
CA ARG A 375 11.33 16.67 -16.29
C ARG A 375 10.83 16.39 -17.71
N TYR A 376 9.51 16.40 -17.92
CA TYR A 376 8.91 16.23 -19.24
C TYR A 376 9.32 17.35 -20.21
N ALA A 377 9.39 18.59 -19.74
CA ALA A 377 9.91 19.70 -20.56
C ALA A 377 11.35 19.44 -21.04
N ARG A 378 12.24 18.95 -20.16
CA ARG A 378 13.62 18.59 -20.53
C ARG A 378 13.67 17.45 -21.53
N ILE A 379 12.85 16.41 -21.36
CA ILE A 379 12.77 15.27 -22.29
C ILE A 379 12.38 15.76 -23.69
N MET A 380 11.38 16.63 -23.78
CA MET A 380 10.92 17.20 -25.05
C MET A 380 11.98 18.09 -25.70
N GLN A 381 12.70 18.89 -24.93
CA GLN A 381 13.80 19.73 -25.42
C GLN A 381 15.00 18.92 -25.90
N ALA A 382 15.29 17.79 -25.24
CA ALA A 382 16.41 16.91 -25.58
C ALA A 382 16.06 15.88 -26.67
N ARG A 383 14.84 15.91 -27.24
CA ARG A 383 14.38 14.95 -28.24
C ARG A 383 15.31 14.92 -29.46
N GLN A 384 15.93 13.77 -29.68
CA GLN A 384 16.69 13.47 -30.88
C GLN A 384 15.81 12.76 -31.92
N PRO A 385 16.02 12.96 -33.23
CA PRO A 385 15.26 12.26 -34.26
C PRO A 385 15.51 10.74 -34.21
N LEU A 386 14.54 9.94 -34.67
CA LEU A 386 14.65 8.46 -34.66
C LEU A 386 15.94 7.96 -35.34
N SER A 387 16.37 8.61 -36.43
CA SER A 387 17.61 8.27 -37.14
C SER A 387 18.86 8.44 -36.28
N TRP A 388 18.87 9.44 -35.37
CA TRP A 388 19.97 9.63 -34.42
C TRP A 388 20.06 8.44 -33.46
N TRP A 389 18.93 7.99 -32.92
CA TRP A 389 18.88 6.82 -32.03
C TRP A 389 19.33 5.54 -32.71
N GLN A 390 18.88 5.32 -33.95
CA GLN A 390 19.29 4.16 -34.75
C GLN A 390 20.79 4.14 -35.04
N ALA A 391 21.40 5.31 -35.27
CA ALA A 391 22.83 5.43 -35.54
C ALA A 391 23.70 5.27 -34.29
N HIS A 392 23.30 5.84 -33.15
CA HIS A 392 24.12 5.88 -31.94
C HIS A 392 23.88 4.70 -31.01
N HIS A 393 22.77 3.99 -31.18
CA HIS A 393 22.36 2.91 -30.29
C HIS A 393 21.86 1.69 -31.07
N PRO A 394 22.75 1.03 -31.84
CA PRO A 394 22.38 -0.11 -32.69
C PRO A 394 21.85 -1.31 -31.89
N SER A 395 22.11 -1.38 -30.58
CA SER A 395 21.54 -2.39 -29.69
C SER A 395 20.01 -2.32 -29.57
N LEU A 396 19.39 -1.16 -29.84
CA LEU A 396 17.94 -0.99 -29.83
C LEU A 396 17.25 -1.81 -30.93
N ALA A 397 17.98 -2.27 -31.96
CA ALA A 397 17.46 -3.19 -32.96
C ALA A 397 17.31 -4.64 -32.46
N ARG A 398 17.91 -5.00 -31.30
CA ARG A 398 17.91 -6.36 -30.73
C ARG A 398 17.07 -6.49 -29.46
N ALA A 399 16.45 -5.41 -29.01
CA ALA A 399 15.71 -5.35 -27.75
C ALA A 399 14.21 -5.69 -27.94
N SER A 400 13.44 -5.57 -26.87
CA SER A 400 12.15 -6.23 -26.60
C SER A 400 10.99 -6.03 -27.62
N GLY A 401 11.15 -5.20 -28.65
CA GLY A 401 10.11 -4.94 -29.66
C GLY A 401 10.54 -3.98 -30.78
N PRO A 402 9.61 -3.45 -31.59
CA PRO A 402 9.93 -2.49 -32.65
C PRO A 402 10.20 -1.10 -32.08
N PHE A 403 11.48 -0.72 -31.97
CA PHE A 403 11.90 0.59 -31.43
C PHE A 403 11.21 1.80 -32.09
N PRO A 404 10.96 1.86 -33.41
CA PRO A 404 10.25 2.99 -34.02
C PRO A 404 8.85 3.25 -33.45
N ALA A 405 8.06 2.20 -33.23
CA ALA A 405 6.72 2.33 -32.67
C ALA A 405 6.76 2.78 -31.21
N PHE A 406 7.68 2.19 -30.43
CA PHE A 406 7.92 2.60 -29.04
C PHE A 406 8.39 4.05 -28.93
N TYR A 407 9.33 4.48 -29.77
CA TYR A 407 9.85 5.84 -29.78
C TYR A 407 8.72 6.87 -30.00
N GLN A 408 7.85 6.61 -30.98
CA GLN A 408 6.71 7.48 -31.24
C GLN A 408 5.75 7.51 -30.04
N HIS A 409 5.38 6.32 -29.54
CA HIS A 409 4.49 6.20 -28.38
C HIS A 409 5.04 6.89 -27.12
N TYR A 410 6.34 6.75 -26.85
CA TYR A 410 7.02 7.41 -25.74
C TYR A 410 6.90 8.94 -25.81
N TYR A 411 7.20 9.56 -26.95
CA TYR A 411 7.12 11.03 -27.03
C TYR A 411 5.67 11.55 -27.03
N ASP A 412 4.72 10.78 -27.56
CA ASP A 412 3.30 11.11 -27.46
C ASP A 412 2.81 11.03 -26.00
N TYR A 413 3.24 10.00 -25.27
CA TYR A 413 3.00 9.86 -23.83
C TYR A 413 3.58 11.04 -23.03
N ILE A 414 4.85 11.40 -23.25
CA ILE A 414 5.49 12.52 -22.53
C ILE A 414 4.75 13.84 -22.79
N ALA A 415 4.31 14.08 -24.03
CA ALA A 415 3.51 15.26 -24.36
C ALA A 415 2.15 15.26 -23.65
N ALA A 416 1.46 14.12 -23.62
CA ALA A 416 0.18 13.98 -22.91
C ALA A 416 0.33 14.16 -21.40
N GLN A 417 1.37 13.58 -20.80
CA GLN A 417 1.66 13.73 -19.37
C GLN A 417 2.03 15.16 -18.99
N GLN A 418 2.78 15.88 -19.85
CA GLN A 418 3.03 17.31 -19.64
C GLN A 418 1.73 18.11 -19.55
N VAL A 419 0.76 17.85 -20.42
CA VAL A 419 -0.55 18.53 -20.38
C VAL A 419 -1.30 18.19 -19.09
N LYS A 420 -1.37 16.91 -18.71
CA LYS A 420 -2.02 16.45 -17.47
C LYS A 420 -1.43 17.13 -16.23
N VAL A 421 -0.10 17.17 -16.11
CA VAL A 421 0.59 17.80 -14.97
C VAL A 421 0.33 19.31 -14.92
N GLN A 422 0.36 20.00 -16.06
CA GLN A 422 0.06 21.44 -16.10
C GLN A 422 -1.37 21.74 -15.69
N GLN A 423 -2.33 20.89 -16.09
CA GLN A 423 -3.72 21.00 -15.65
C GLN A 423 -3.85 20.81 -14.13
N ALA A 424 -3.25 19.75 -13.58
CA ALA A 424 -3.27 19.50 -12.12
C ALA A 424 -2.63 20.66 -11.32
N LEU A 425 -1.54 21.25 -11.82
CA LEU A 425 -0.93 22.45 -11.23
C LEU A 425 -1.84 23.68 -11.31
N ALA A 426 -2.63 23.83 -12.37
CA ALA A 426 -3.60 24.91 -12.48
C ALA A 426 -4.75 24.74 -11.48
N ASP A 427 -5.29 23.52 -11.35
CA ASP A 427 -6.38 23.19 -10.43
C ASP A 427 -5.95 23.39 -8.96
N LEU A 428 -4.72 23.00 -8.63
CA LEU A 428 -4.13 23.22 -7.31
C LEU A 428 -4.06 24.72 -6.99
N ARG A 429 -3.54 25.54 -7.91
CA ARG A 429 -3.43 27.00 -7.76
C ARG A 429 -4.78 27.68 -7.62
N ASN A 430 -5.76 27.30 -8.44
CA ASN A 430 -7.10 27.88 -8.42
C ASN A 430 -7.78 27.66 -7.06
N THR A 431 -7.62 26.47 -6.49
CA THR A 431 -8.27 26.19 -5.21
C THR A 431 -7.57 26.84 -4.02
N GLU A 432 -6.26 27.05 -4.09
CA GLU A 432 -5.54 27.83 -3.07
C GLU A 432 -5.96 29.31 -3.09
N ALA A 433 -6.07 29.91 -4.28
CA ALA A 433 -6.51 31.30 -4.43
C ALA A 433 -7.96 31.53 -3.95
N GLY A 434 -8.83 30.52 -4.09
CA GLY A 434 -10.21 30.56 -3.62
C GLY A 434 -10.38 30.60 -2.09
N LYS A 435 -9.34 30.25 -1.31
CA LYS A 435 -9.34 30.35 0.17
C LYS A 435 -8.85 31.70 0.70
N SER A 436 -8.31 32.57 -0.16
CA SER A 436 -7.82 33.91 0.20
C SER A 436 -8.82 35.04 -0.09
N ARG A 437 -10.06 34.69 -0.46
CA ARG A 437 -11.22 35.59 -0.57
C ARG A 437 -12.27 35.14 0.42
#